data_AF-A0AAD8QMM7-F1
#
_entry.id   AF-A0AAD8QMM7-F1
#
_cell.length_a   1.000
_cell.length_b   1.000
_cell.length_c   1.000
_cell.angle_alpha   90.00
_cell.angle_beta   90.00
_cell.angle_gamma   90.00
#
_symmetry.space_group_name_H-M   'P 1'
#
loop_
_entity.id
_entity.type
_entity.pdbx_description
1 polymer ?
#
loop_
_entity_poly.entity_id
_entity_poly.type
_entity_poly.pdbx_seq_one_letter_code
_entity_poly.pdbx_strand_id
1 'polypeptide(L)'
;MARISFLLLAILLLAVAFPAEVIGGGGGGGGGGNLKPWQCSSKCSSRCSGTQYKKACLTYCNKCCAVCLCVPPGLYGNKAACPCYNNWKTKEGGPKCP
;
A
#
# COMPACT_ATOMS: atom_id res chain seq x y z
N MET A 1 -44.60 0.10 27.53
CA MET A 1 -43.35 0.57 28.19
C MET A 1 -42.27 -0.51 28.25
N ALA A 2 -42.55 -1.74 28.72
CA ALA A 2 -41.55 -2.83 28.78
C ALA A 2 -40.98 -3.26 27.40
N ARG A 3 -41.80 -3.24 26.34
CA ARG A 3 -41.36 -3.62 24.98
C ARG A 3 -40.34 -2.64 24.37
N ILE A 4 -40.49 -1.35 24.65
CA ILE A 4 -39.55 -0.30 24.20
C ILE A 4 -38.22 -0.44 24.97
N SER A 5 -38.29 -0.73 26.27
CA SER A 5 -37.10 -0.98 27.10
C SER A 5 -36.31 -2.21 26.64
N PHE A 6 -36.99 -3.29 26.27
CA PHE A 6 -36.35 -4.49 25.68
C PHE A 6 -35.66 -4.20 24.34
N LEU A 7 -36.29 -3.40 23.48
CA LEU A 7 -35.69 -3.01 22.20
C LEU A 7 -34.45 -2.12 22.39
N LEU A 8 -34.48 -1.18 23.33
CA LEU A 8 -33.33 -0.32 23.65
C LEU A 8 -32.16 -1.12 24.26
N LEU A 9 -32.45 -2.09 25.14
CA LEU A 9 -31.44 -2.99 25.71
C LEU A 9 -30.80 -3.89 24.64
N ALA A 10 -31.58 -4.42 23.69
CA ALA A 10 -31.07 -5.24 22.60
C ALA A 10 -30.18 -4.44 21.63
N ILE A 11 -30.54 -3.18 21.35
CA ILE A 11 -29.75 -2.28 20.49
C ILE A 11 -28.42 -1.90 21.17
N LEU A 12 -28.42 -1.66 22.50
CA LEU A 12 -27.21 -1.37 23.26
C LEU A 12 -26.23 -2.55 23.23
N LEU A 13 -26.74 -3.79 23.36
CA LEU A 13 -25.90 -5.00 23.31
C LEU A 13 -25.31 -5.25 21.91
N LEU A 14 -26.03 -4.94 20.84
CA LEU A 14 -25.50 -5.05 19.47
C LEU A 14 -24.34 -4.08 19.20
N ALA A 15 -24.31 -2.91 19.82
CA ALA A 15 -23.24 -1.93 19.63
C ALA A 15 -21.88 -2.37 20.22
N VAL A 16 -21.87 -3.27 21.20
CA VAL A 16 -20.63 -3.75 21.88
C VAL A 16 -20.01 -4.95 21.16
N ALA A 17 -20.76 -5.64 20.31
CA ALA A 17 -20.30 -6.83 19.57
C ALA A 17 -19.55 -6.49 18.27
N PHE A 18 -19.61 -5.23 17.81
CA PHE A 18 -18.84 -4.74 16.66
C PHE A 18 -17.75 -3.79 17.15
N PRO A 19 -16.59 -4.28 17.63
CA PRO A 19 -15.43 -3.43 17.72
C PRO A 19 -15.15 -2.87 16.32
N ALA A 20 -15.24 -1.55 16.17
CA ALA A 20 -14.86 -0.87 14.95
C ALA A 20 -13.42 -1.27 14.63
N GLU A 21 -13.24 -2.05 13.57
CA GLU A 21 -11.93 -2.38 13.04
C GLU A 21 -11.25 -1.05 12.74
N VAL A 22 -10.08 -0.84 13.35
CA VAL A 22 -9.19 0.26 13.01
C VAL A 22 -8.95 0.18 11.51
N ILE A 23 -9.52 1.13 10.77
CA ILE A 23 -9.10 1.42 9.41
C ILE A 23 -7.65 1.87 9.55
N GLY A 24 -6.72 0.95 9.33
CA GLY A 24 -5.33 1.23 9.02
C GLY A 24 -5.25 1.92 7.66
N GLY A 25 -5.85 3.11 7.58
CA GLY A 25 -5.69 4.05 6.49
C GLY A 25 -4.28 4.58 6.58
N GLY A 26 -3.35 3.90 5.92
CA GLY A 26 -2.07 4.49 5.51
C GLY A 26 -2.38 5.61 4.51
N GLY A 27 -2.89 6.72 5.02
CA GLY A 27 -3.19 7.94 4.29
C GLY A 27 -1.93 8.47 3.64
N GLY A 28 -2.07 8.84 2.37
CA GLY A 28 -1.01 9.31 1.51
C GLY A 28 -0.27 10.50 2.11
N GLY A 29 1.03 10.31 2.32
CA GLY A 29 1.99 11.41 2.43
C GLY A 29 2.62 11.60 1.05
N GLY A 30 2.17 12.62 0.32
CA GLY A 30 2.71 13.00 -0.97
C GLY A 30 4.22 13.21 -0.88
N GLY A 31 4.98 12.39 -1.62
CA GLY A 31 6.43 12.42 -1.64
C GLY A 31 6.97 12.10 -3.03
N GLY A 32 7.04 13.13 -3.89
CA GLY A 32 8.03 13.22 -4.96
C GLY A 32 7.87 12.30 -6.17
N GLY A 33 6.65 11.89 -6.51
CA GLY A 33 6.42 11.17 -7.76
C GLY A 33 6.27 12.11 -8.95
N ASN A 34 7.33 12.27 -9.76
CA ASN A 34 7.26 13.03 -11.02
C ASN A 34 6.73 12.20 -12.21
N LEU A 35 6.53 10.89 -12.03
CA LEU A 35 6.13 10.01 -13.11
C LEU A 35 4.62 9.99 -13.29
N LYS A 36 4.19 9.92 -14.54
CA LYS A 36 2.81 9.63 -14.88
C LYS A 36 2.58 8.12 -14.92
N PRO A 37 1.35 7.61 -14.66
CA PRO A 37 1.10 6.17 -14.52
C PRO A 37 1.59 5.31 -15.70
N TRP A 38 1.52 5.82 -16.93
CA TRP A 38 1.99 5.11 -18.12
C TRP A 38 3.51 5.02 -18.25
N GLN A 39 4.26 5.90 -17.57
CA GLN A 39 5.72 5.89 -17.56
C GLN A 39 6.30 4.83 -16.61
N CYS A 40 5.47 4.27 -15.73
CA CYS A 40 5.87 3.23 -14.79
C CYS A 40 6.43 1.98 -15.49
N SER A 41 5.79 1.53 -16.58
CA SER A 41 6.18 0.28 -17.28
C SER A 41 7.64 0.30 -17.76
N SER A 42 8.06 1.41 -18.37
CA SER A 42 9.43 1.58 -18.85
C SER A 42 10.44 1.63 -17.70
N LYS A 43 10.16 2.43 -16.66
CA LYS A 43 11.07 2.53 -15.49
C LYS A 43 11.18 1.23 -14.72
N CYS A 44 10.08 0.52 -14.52
CA CYS A 44 10.07 -0.79 -13.89
C CYS A 44 10.79 -1.84 -14.73
N SER A 45 10.72 -1.76 -16.05
CA SER A 45 11.51 -2.64 -16.94
C SER A 45 13.01 -2.43 -16.76
N SER A 46 13.46 -1.17 -16.61
CA SER A 46 14.86 -0.89 -16.28
C SER A 46 15.23 -1.39 -14.88
N ARG A 47 14.38 -1.18 -13.86
CA ARG A 47 14.62 -1.64 -12.48
C ARG A 47 14.77 -3.17 -12.40
N CYS A 48 13.91 -3.88 -13.13
CA CYS A 48 13.80 -5.33 -13.10
C CYS A 48 14.64 -6.03 -14.17
N SER A 49 15.54 -5.35 -14.87
CA SER A 49 16.32 -5.94 -15.96
C SER A 49 17.38 -6.94 -15.47
N GLY A 50 17.94 -6.73 -14.27
CA GLY A 50 19.00 -7.56 -13.69
C GLY A 50 18.51 -8.75 -12.86
N THR A 51 17.21 -8.91 -12.64
CA THR A 51 16.68 -10.00 -11.80
C THR A 51 16.21 -11.20 -12.62
N GLN A 52 16.48 -12.40 -12.11
CA GLN A 52 15.92 -13.65 -12.63
C GLN A 52 14.39 -13.75 -12.43
N TYR A 53 13.85 -13.07 -11.40
CA TYR A 53 12.42 -13.07 -11.08
C TYR A 53 11.66 -11.93 -11.77
N LYS A 54 11.89 -11.76 -13.07
CA LYS A 54 11.45 -10.58 -13.83
C LYS A 54 9.94 -10.34 -13.76
N LYS A 55 9.12 -11.39 -13.88
CA LYS A 55 7.66 -11.30 -13.80
C LYS A 55 7.19 -10.75 -12.45
N ALA A 56 7.68 -11.34 -11.35
CA ALA A 56 7.32 -10.89 -10.00
C ALA A 56 7.80 -9.45 -9.74
N CYS A 57 9.04 -9.13 -10.13
CA CYS A 57 9.58 -7.78 -9.98
C CYS A 57 8.73 -6.74 -10.71
N LEU A 58 8.36 -7.01 -11.97
CA LEU A 58 7.53 -6.09 -12.75
C LEU A 58 6.15 -5.89 -12.11
N THR A 59 5.53 -6.96 -11.60
CA THR A 59 4.23 -6.87 -10.93
C THR A 59 4.30 -5.95 -9.71
N TYR A 60 5.26 -6.16 -8.81
CA TYR A 60 5.37 -5.35 -7.60
C TYR A 60 5.87 -3.93 -7.89
N CYS A 61 6.83 -3.76 -8.80
CA CYS A 61 7.31 -2.44 -9.18
C CYS A 61 6.18 -1.59 -9.77
N ASN A 62 5.40 -2.13 -10.70
CA ASN A 62 4.29 -1.38 -11.32
C ASN A 62 3.21 -1.04 -10.29
N LYS A 63 2.90 -1.96 -9.36
CA LYS A 63 1.96 -1.69 -8.26
C LYS A 63 2.44 -0.54 -7.37
N CYS A 64 3.71 -0.54 -6.98
CA CYS A 64 4.27 0.53 -6.16
C CYS A 64 4.37 1.84 -6.94
N CYS A 65 4.74 1.81 -8.21
CA CYS A 65 4.81 3.00 -9.06
C CYS A 65 3.43 3.60 -9.33
N ALA A 66 2.38 2.80 -9.50
CA ALA A 66 1.03 3.32 -9.70
C ALA A 66 0.52 4.16 -8.52
N VAL A 67 0.97 3.85 -7.29
CA VAL A 67 0.59 4.61 -6.09
C VAL A 67 1.58 5.74 -5.79
N CYS A 68 2.87 5.46 -5.85
CA CYS A 68 3.90 6.40 -5.44
C CYS A 68 4.38 7.31 -6.57
N LEU A 69 4.05 7.00 -7.83
CA LEU A 69 4.44 7.73 -9.03
C LEU A 69 5.96 7.98 -9.11
N CYS A 70 6.75 7.08 -8.53
CA CYS A 70 8.21 7.17 -8.40
C CYS A 70 8.82 5.76 -8.52
N VAL A 71 9.92 5.65 -9.27
CA VAL A 71 10.76 4.45 -9.33
C VAL A 71 12.19 4.89 -9.06
N PRO A 72 12.90 4.30 -8.08
CA PRO A 72 14.27 4.70 -7.77
C PRO A 72 15.23 4.47 -8.97
N PRO A 73 16.47 5.03 -8.96
CA PRO A 73 17.51 4.83 -9.99
C PRO A 73 18.51 3.69 -9.68
N GLY A 74 18.96 2.96 -10.73
CA GLY A 74 19.74 1.70 -10.62
C GLY A 74 18.96 0.39 -10.82
N LEU A 75 19.54 -0.75 -10.45
CA LEU A 75 18.86 -2.07 -10.45
C LEU A 75 18.49 -2.52 -9.04
N TYR A 76 19.29 -2.13 -8.06
CA TYR A 76 19.15 -2.49 -6.65
C TYR A 76 19.38 -1.25 -5.76
N GLY A 77 18.81 -1.25 -4.56
CA GLY A 77 19.02 -0.17 -3.58
C GLY A 77 18.37 1.17 -3.96
N ASN A 78 18.95 2.27 -3.48
CA ASN A 78 18.53 3.66 -3.72
C ASN A 78 17.07 3.99 -3.38
N LYS A 79 16.41 3.16 -2.57
CA LYS A 79 14.99 3.31 -2.25
C LYS A 79 14.70 4.62 -1.52
N ALA A 80 15.67 5.19 -0.80
CA ALA A 80 15.57 6.51 -0.17
C ALA A 80 15.23 7.65 -1.15
N ALA A 81 15.56 7.50 -2.45
CA ALA A 81 15.20 8.48 -3.48
C ALA A 81 13.68 8.59 -3.70
N CYS A 82 12.92 7.53 -3.40
CA CYS A 82 11.47 7.50 -3.47
C CYS A 82 10.90 7.03 -2.12
N PRO A 83 10.67 7.93 -1.14
CA PRO A 83 10.25 7.55 0.21
C PRO A 83 8.97 6.69 0.24
N CYS A 84 7.96 7.04 -0.58
CA CYS A 84 6.74 6.24 -0.70
C CYS A 84 7.05 4.80 -1.15
N TYR A 85 7.89 4.63 -2.18
CA TYR A 85 8.29 3.33 -2.70
C TYR A 85 9.06 2.50 -1.65
N ASN A 86 9.88 3.15 -0.83
CA ASN A 86 10.67 2.51 0.22
C ASN A 86 9.83 2.06 1.44
N ASN A 87 8.83 2.88 1.79
CA ASN A 87 7.99 2.70 2.97
C ASN A 87 6.89 1.66 2.76
N TRP A 88 6.69 1.19 1.54
CA TRP A 88 5.78 0.09 1.24
C TRP A 88 6.31 -1.24 1.78
N LYS A 89 5.67 -1.74 2.84
CA LYS A 89 6.02 -3.01 3.50
C LYS A 89 4.95 -4.09 3.29
N THR A 90 5.37 -5.36 3.42
CA THR A 90 4.46 -6.51 3.52
C THR A 90 3.85 -6.57 4.92
N LYS A 91 2.88 -7.47 5.15
CA LYS A 91 2.31 -7.68 6.49
C LYS A 91 3.34 -8.16 7.51
N GLU A 92 4.40 -8.82 7.04
CA GLU A 92 5.52 -9.31 7.85
C GLU A 92 6.60 -8.23 8.09
N GLY A 93 6.40 -7.01 7.58
CA GLY A 93 7.32 -5.89 7.76
C GLY A 93 8.46 -5.81 6.73
N GLY A 94 8.60 -6.81 5.85
CA GLY A 94 9.60 -6.84 4.78
C GLY A 94 9.34 -5.82 3.66
N PRO A 95 10.35 -5.47 2.83
CA PRO A 95 10.16 -4.58 1.70
C PRO A 95 9.23 -5.21 0.65
N LYS A 96 8.15 -4.50 0.30
CA LYS A 96 7.17 -4.98 -0.69
C LYS A 96 7.55 -4.63 -2.12
N CYS A 97 8.20 -3.49 -2.30
CA CYS A 97 8.63 -3.01 -3.61
C CYS A 97 10.09 -3.44 -3.88
N PRO A 98 10.41 -3.87 -5.11
CA PRO A 98 11.73 -4.42 -5.46
C PRO A 98 12.88 -3.43 -5.26
#